data_AF-A0A0U3N4C8-F1
#
_entry.id   AF-A0A0U3N4C8-F1
#
_cell.length_a   1.000
_cell.length_b   1.000
_cell.length_c   1.000
_cell.angle_alpha   90.00
_cell.angle_beta   90.00
_cell.angle_gamma   90.00
#
_symmetry.space_group_name_H-M   'P 1'
#
loop_
_entity.id
_entity.type
_entity.pdbx_description
1 polymer ?
#
loop_
_entity_poly.entity_id
_entity_poly.type
_entity_poly.pdbx_seq_one_letter_code
_entity_poly.pdbx_strand_id
1 'polypeptide(L)'
;MKINGDRVERLQRTDETRSTHQAQSSGVQAWVDQSPRMTAQRALISAFTPASSPVQRMLSNHQPPETNLAQDRLNIVGENHPESDARRADEIEHCARLLGWGKYWVEGFFPIPLAGGGFALGDPPFLRFYNILFIIKPFDFITGDLKTDFNKIDQVAAFYQSLLYSVTFEAIAAVSAVDMYAEFEENPGDHLVTHNKVFELKEGLHKDLGEIRSLAQKTSEYSVTRSRYRETIEDLNDRFADFNATLNAIGEFVDEREVDQAEKFKGTCGLRSLGMAEAANLANAPKSGVWKVGQAHIDDMLDLPVRTFKLISRDDYNLELAAFKAYWSHPTLNTQGASSVPPESE
;
A
#
# COMPACT_ATOMS: atom_id res chain seq x y z
N MET A 1 65.26 6.16 -24.76
CA MET A 1 65.07 6.58 -23.35
C MET A 1 63.97 7.66 -23.30
N LYS A 2 62.69 7.25 -23.30
CA LYS A 2 61.49 8.12 -23.27
C LYS A 2 60.32 7.32 -22.64
N ILE A 3 60.44 6.94 -21.36
CA ILE A 3 59.40 6.16 -20.64
C ILE A 3 58.83 6.94 -19.43
N ASN A 4 59.25 8.19 -19.18
CA ASN A 4 58.85 8.92 -17.96
C ASN A 4 57.76 10.00 -18.15
N GLY A 5 57.21 10.19 -19.35
CA GLY A 5 56.15 11.19 -19.58
C GLY A 5 54.76 10.74 -19.11
N ASP A 6 54.31 9.58 -19.61
CA ASP A 6 52.92 9.11 -19.43
C ASP A 6 52.57 8.71 -17.99
N ARG A 7 53.57 8.49 -17.14
CA ARG A 7 53.35 8.12 -15.73
C ARG A 7 53.05 9.34 -14.86
N VAL A 8 53.54 10.52 -15.23
CA VAL A 8 53.33 11.76 -14.46
C VAL A 8 51.93 12.33 -14.73
N GLU A 9 51.49 12.34 -15.99
CA GLU A 9 50.11 12.78 -16.33
C GLU A 9 49.04 11.88 -15.71
N ARG A 10 49.30 10.57 -15.61
CA ARG A 10 48.34 9.63 -15.03
C ARG A 10 48.18 9.81 -13.51
N LEU A 11 49.25 10.21 -12.81
CA LEU A 11 49.21 10.50 -11.37
C LEU A 11 48.54 11.85 -11.08
N GLN A 12 48.78 12.87 -11.92
CA GLN A 12 48.13 14.17 -11.77
C GLN A 12 46.62 14.09 -11.99
N ARG A 13 46.16 13.31 -12.98
CA ARG A 13 44.71 13.10 -13.20
C ARG A 13 44.03 12.39 -12.04
N THR A 14 44.69 11.44 -11.38
CA THR A 14 44.10 10.73 -10.22
C THR A 14 43.95 11.62 -8.99
N ASP A 15 44.83 12.59 -8.79
CA ASP A 15 44.73 13.52 -7.66
C ASP A 15 43.63 14.56 -7.87
N GLU A 16 43.40 15.00 -9.11
CA GLU A 16 42.29 15.90 -9.47
C GLU A 16 40.92 15.23 -9.28
N THR A 17 40.77 13.94 -9.67
CA THR A 17 39.53 13.20 -9.43
C THR A 17 39.28 12.97 -7.93
N ARG A 18 40.35 12.74 -7.15
CA ARG A 18 40.23 12.52 -5.70
C ARG A 18 39.84 13.79 -4.95
N SER A 19 40.38 14.95 -5.37
CA SER A 19 40.02 16.25 -4.83
C SER A 19 38.56 16.63 -5.11
N THR A 20 38.06 16.36 -6.32
CA THR A 20 36.66 16.63 -6.69
C THR A 20 35.67 15.75 -5.92
N HIS A 21 35.99 14.46 -5.71
CA HIS A 21 35.16 13.59 -4.88
C HIS A 21 35.12 14.01 -3.40
N GLN A 22 36.22 14.54 -2.86
CA GLN A 22 36.29 15.02 -1.47
C GLN A 22 35.55 16.36 -1.27
N ALA A 23 35.53 17.22 -2.29
CA ALA A 23 34.72 18.43 -2.29
C ALA A 23 33.21 18.14 -2.42
N GLN A 24 32.83 17.12 -3.20
CA GLN A 24 31.43 16.71 -3.33
C GLN A 24 30.91 16.02 -2.05
N SER A 25 31.71 15.19 -1.39
CA SER A 25 31.30 14.53 -0.15
C SER A 25 31.13 15.51 1.02
N SER A 26 31.97 16.55 1.11
CA SER A 26 31.83 17.60 2.12
C SER A 26 30.60 18.49 1.92
N GLY A 27 30.21 18.78 0.67
CA GLY A 27 28.97 19.49 0.35
C GLY A 27 27.70 18.70 0.73
N VAL A 28 27.69 17.39 0.46
CA VAL A 28 26.58 16.50 0.86
C VAL A 28 26.48 16.40 2.38
N GLN A 29 27.62 16.29 3.07
CA GLN A 29 27.64 16.22 4.53
C GLN A 29 27.14 17.52 5.17
N ALA A 30 27.55 18.68 4.66
CA ALA A 30 27.06 19.97 5.13
C ALA A 30 25.55 20.16 4.90
N TRP A 31 25.01 19.66 3.78
CA TRP A 31 23.58 19.70 3.49
C TRP A 31 22.77 18.75 4.42
N VAL A 32 23.30 17.56 4.69
CA VAL A 32 22.72 16.63 5.67
C VAL A 32 22.72 17.23 7.08
N ASP A 33 23.80 17.91 7.47
CA ASP A 33 23.94 18.51 8.80
C ASP A 33 23.09 19.77 9.01
N GLN A 34 22.70 20.46 7.93
CA GLN A 34 21.83 21.64 7.99
C GLN A 34 20.34 21.34 7.72
N SER A 35 20.00 20.08 7.39
CA SER A 35 18.61 19.70 7.15
C SER A 35 17.76 19.79 8.43
N PRO A 36 16.66 20.58 8.45
CA PRO A 36 15.75 20.65 9.59
C PRO A 36 15.17 19.28 9.96
N ARG A 37 14.97 18.41 8.97
CA ARG A 37 14.48 17.03 9.15
C ARG A 37 15.50 16.14 9.87
N MET A 38 16.79 16.23 9.49
CA MET A 38 17.86 15.48 10.16
C MET A 38 18.13 16.03 11.57
N THR A 39 17.94 17.33 11.77
CA THR A 39 18.03 17.97 13.08
C THR A 39 16.91 17.46 14.01
N ALA A 40 15.67 17.39 13.52
CA ALA A 40 14.54 16.81 14.27
C ALA A 40 14.77 15.31 14.58
N GLN A 41 15.31 14.54 13.62
CA GLN A 41 15.63 13.13 13.83
C GLN A 41 16.78 12.92 14.84
N ARG A 42 17.82 13.76 14.81
CA ARG A 42 18.90 13.75 15.81
C ARG A 42 18.41 14.18 17.20
N ALA A 43 17.50 15.14 17.28
CA ALA A 43 16.88 15.53 18.54
C ALA A 43 16.02 14.37 19.13
N LEU A 44 15.28 13.66 18.28
CA LEU A 44 14.58 12.43 18.63
C LEU A 44 15.55 11.36 19.14
N ILE A 45 16.63 11.07 18.41
CA ILE A 45 17.66 10.07 18.81
C ILE A 45 18.39 10.49 20.09
N SER A 46 18.69 11.78 20.27
CA SER A 46 19.34 12.32 21.47
C SER A 46 18.42 12.27 22.70
N ALA A 47 17.09 12.28 22.51
CA ALA A 47 16.14 12.05 23.59
C ALA A 47 16.14 10.59 24.09
N PHE A 48 16.81 9.67 23.39
CA PHE A 48 17.01 8.26 23.76
C PHE A 48 18.37 8.00 24.44
N THR A 49 18.98 8.97 25.12
CA THR A 49 20.10 8.65 26.04
C THR A 49 19.63 7.72 27.17
N PRO A 50 20.40 6.69 27.58
CA PRO A 50 19.88 5.57 28.39
C PRO A 50 19.45 5.89 29.82
N ALA A 51 19.79 7.07 30.37
CA ALA A 51 19.54 7.34 31.79
C ALA A 51 18.19 8.02 32.07
N SER A 52 17.43 8.41 31.04
CA SER A 52 16.20 9.20 31.23
C SER A 52 15.13 8.98 30.15
N SER A 53 15.23 7.89 29.38
CA SER A 53 14.23 7.60 28.36
C SER A 53 12.86 7.41 29.02
N PRO A 54 11.76 7.94 28.43
CA PRO A 54 10.40 7.71 28.91
C PRO A 54 10.11 6.23 29.17
N VAL A 55 10.63 5.33 28.32
CA VAL A 55 10.51 3.88 28.46
C VAL A 55 11.05 3.38 29.81
N GLN A 56 12.20 3.90 30.26
CA GLN A 56 12.81 3.44 31.51
C GLN A 56 12.04 3.91 32.76
N ARG A 57 11.42 5.11 32.70
CA ARG A 57 10.50 5.59 33.74
C ARG A 57 9.18 4.81 33.76
N MET A 58 8.71 4.37 32.60
CA MET A 58 7.49 3.55 32.50
C MET A 58 7.73 2.14 33.06
N LEU A 59 8.88 1.54 32.74
CA LEU A 59 9.27 0.22 33.27
C LEU A 59 9.43 0.23 34.79
N SER A 60 9.97 1.32 35.38
CA SER A 60 10.16 1.41 36.84
C SER A 60 8.86 1.56 37.64
N ASN A 61 7.81 2.12 37.03
CA ASN A 61 6.53 2.36 37.71
C ASN A 61 5.48 1.27 37.45
N HIS A 62 5.81 0.27 36.62
CA HIS A 62 4.91 -0.84 36.24
C HIS A 62 3.53 -0.38 35.72
N GLN A 63 3.45 0.84 35.17
CA GLN A 63 2.24 1.31 34.51
C GLN A 63 2.32 0.94 33.03
N PRO A 64 1.24 0.40 32.45
CA PRO A 64 1.19 0.15 31.01
C PRO A 64 1.40 1.48 30.27
N PRO A 65 2.00 1.44 29.06
CA PRO A 65 2.19 2.64 28.28
C PRO A 65 0.87 3.33 27.97
N GLU A 66 0.87 4.67 28.01
CA GLU A 66 -0.25 5.46 27.50
C GLU A 66 -0.46 5.09 26.02
N THR A 67 -1.69 4.73 25.68
CA THR A 67 -2.08 4.34 24.32
C THR A 67 -2.73 5.51 23.60
N ASN A 68 -2.38 5.70 22.33
CA ASN A 68 -3.09 6.60 21.45
C ASN A 68 -4.33 5.94 20.83
N LEU A 69 -4.61 4.66 21.08
CA LEU A 69 -5.83 4.02 20.59
C LEU A 69 -7.04 4.47 21.43
N ALA A 70 -8.05 5.00 20.76
CA ALA A 70 -9.33 5.30 21.38
C ALA A 70 -10.17 4.01 21.49
N GLN A 71 -10.67 3.72 22.70
CA GLN A 71 -11.45 2.51 22.98
C GLN A 71 -12.91 2.61 22.51
N ASP A 72 -13.42 3.82 22.33
CA ASP A 72 -14.84 4.11 22.07
C ASP A 72 -15.16 4.33 20.59
N ARG A 73 -14.17 4.28 19.69
CA ARG A 73 -14.32 4.59 18.26
C ARG A 73 -13.31 3.85 17.40
N LEU A 74 -13.52 3.92 16.08
CA LEU A 74 -12.58 3.40 15.10
C LEU A 74 -11.29 4.23 15.11
N ASN A 75 -10.15 3.54 15.13
CA ASN A 75 -8.83 4.11 14.93
C ASN A 75 -8.37 3.77 13.52
N ILE A 76 -8.18 4.79 12.67
CA ILE A 76 -7.54 4.61 11.37
C ILE A 76 -6.06 4.92 11.54
N VAL A 77 -5.23 3.93 11.24
CA VAL A 77 -3.81 3.94 11.58
C VAL A 77 -2.97 3.83 10.32
N GLY A 78 -2.10 4.81 10.12
CA GLY A 78 -1.15 4.83 9.02
C GLY A 78 -0.22 3.62 9.02
N GLU A 79 0.10 3.11 7.83
CA GLU A 79 1.05 2.02 7.67
C GLU A 79 1.98 2.20 6.47
N ASN A 80 3.06 1.42 6.51
CA ASN A 80 3.83 1.03 5.35
C ASN A 80 3.62 -0.48 5.20
N HIS A 81 3.05 -0.95 4.08
CA HIS A 81 2.63 -2.35 3.98
C HIS A 81 3.77 -3.36 4.24
N PRO A 82 4.97 -3.23 3.63
CA PRO A 82 6.07 -4.16 3.94
C PRO A 82 6.45 -4.22 5.42
N GLU A 83 6.47 -3.05 6.09
CA GLU A 83 6.76 -2.97 7.52
C GLU A 83 5.67 -3.66 8.35
N SER A 84 4.40 -3.34 8.10
CA SER A 84 3.27 -3.91 8.83
C SER A 84 3.03 -5.38 8.52
N ASP A 85 3.32 -5.85 7.29
CA ASP A 85 3.31 -7.26 6.92
C ASP A 85 4.28 -8.06 7.80
N ALA A 86 5.50 -7.56 7.98
CA ALA A 86 6.56 -8.26 8.71
C ALA A 86 6.27 -8.42 10.22
N ARG A 87 5.39 -7.57 10.78
CA ARG A 87 5.06 -7.57 12.22
C ARG A 87 3.56 -7.65 12.50
N ARG A 88 2.76 -8.09 11.53
CA ARG A 88 1.28 -8.06 11.63
C ARG A 88 0.76 -8.82 12.85
N ALA A 89 1.40 -9.93 13.20
CA ALA A 89 1.04 -10.70 14.40
C ALA A 89 1.17 -9.85 15.69
N ASP A 90 2.26 -9.07 15.82
CA ASP A 90 2.47 -8.18 16.96
C ASP A 90 1.43 -7.05 16.99
N GLU A 91 1.08 -6.49 15.83
CA GLU A 91 0.07 -5.43 15.74
C GLU A 91 -1.33 -5.94 16.13
N ILE A 92 -1.68 -7.16 15.70
CA ILE A 92 -2.94 -7.82 16.07
C ILE A 92 -2.97 -8.10 17.58
N GLU A 93 -1.88 -8.61 18.16
CA GLU A 93 -1.80 -8.86 19.60
C GLU A 93 -1.93 -7.54 20.40
N HIS A 94 -1.23 -6.49 19.96
CA HIS A 94 -1.31 -5.16 20.55
C HIS A 94 -2.75 -4.64 20.59
N CYS A 95 -3.45 -4.71 19.46
CA CYS A 95 -4.85 -4.30 19.35
C CYS A 95 -5.78 -5.19 20.18
N ALA A 96 -5.56 -6.51 20.17
CA ALA A 96 -6.37 -7.46 20.92
C ALA A 96 -6.31 -7.20 22.43
N ARG A 97 -5.13 -6.84 22.96
CA ARG A 97 -4.97 -6.52 24.39
C ARG A 97 -5.60 -5.18 24.78
N LEU A 98 -5.50 -4.16 23.92
CA LEU A 98 -5.96 -2.82 24.26
C LEU A 98 -7.45 -2.59 23.96
N LEU A 99 -7.96 -3.23 22.91
CA LEU A 99 -9.31 -2.99 22.37
C LEU A 99 -10.20 -4.25 22.41
N GLY A 100 -9.61 -5.45 22.57
CA GLY A 100 -10.29 -6.74 22.46
C GLY A 100 -10.10 -7.42 21.10
N TRP A 101 -10.37 -8.73 21.04
CA TRP A 101 -10.23 -9.55 19.83
C TRP A 101 -11.16 -9.12 18.69
N GLY A 102 -10.75 -9.40 17.44
CA GLY A 102 -11.58 -9.20 16.24
C GLY A 102 -11.69 -7.75 15.74
N LYS A 103 -10.83 -6.86 16.23
CA LYS A 103 -10.89 -5.40 16.01
C LYS A 103 -9.68 -4.88 15.23
N TYR A 104 -9.25 -5.62 14.22
CA TYR A 104 -8.11 -5.29 13.38
C TYR A 104 -8.44 -5.57 11.91
N TRP A 105 -8.32 -4.56 11.05
CA TRP A 105 -8.56 -4.66 9.62
C TRP A 105 -7.38 -4.08 8.86
N VAL A 106 -7.02 -4.72 7.75
CA VAL A 106 -6.10 -4.17 6.74
C VAL A 106 -6.87 -3.34 5.71
N GLU A 107 -6.16 -2.49 4.96
CA GLU A 107 -6.74 -1.43 4.12
C GLU A 107 -7.93 -1.88 3.29
N GLY A 108 -7.74 -2.92 2.47
CA GLY A 108 -8.75 -3.43 1.55
C GLY A 108 -9.86 -4.30 2.14
N PHE A 109 -9.90 -4.49 3.46
CA PHE A 109 -10.79 -5.48 4.11
C PHE A 109 -11.60 -4.91 5.29
N PHE A 110 -11.71 -3.59 5.40
CA PHE A 110 -12.57 -2.99 6.41
C PHE A 110 -14.05 -3.09 5.99
N PRO A 111 -14.93 -3.75 6.75
CA PRO A 111 -16.32 -3.94 6.33
C PRO A 111 -17.21 -2.77 6.78
N ILE A 112 -17.99 -2.22 5.86
CA ILE A 112 -19.06 -1.24 6.13
C ILE A 112 -20.41 -1.98 6.09
N PRO A 113 -21.22 -1.97 7.16
CA PRO A 113 -22.56 -2.56 7.10
C PRO A 113 -23.49 -1.72 6.19
N LEU A 114 -24.32 -2.39 5.40
CA LEU A 114 -25.33 -1.74 4.55
C LEU A 114 -26.73 -1.82 5.20
N ALA A 115 -27.60 -0.84 4.91
CA ALA A 115 -28.93 -0.73 5.53
C ALA A 115 -29.87 -1.91 5.19
N GLY A 116 -29.64 -2.59 4.06
CA GLY A 116 -30.40 -3.77 3.62
C GLY A 116 -29.85 -5.12 4.09
N GLY A 117 -28.83 -5.13 4.97
CA GLY A 117 -28.02 -6.31 5.25
C GLY A 117 -26.78 -6.38 4.34
N GLY A 118 -25.87 -7.31 4.62
CA GLY A 118 -24.60 -7.41 3.90
C GLY A 118 -23.55 -6.39 4.31
N PHE A 119 -22.47 -6.31 3.55
CA PHE A 119 -21.36 -5.40 3.79
C PHE A 119 -20.73 -4.90 2.49
N ALA A 120 -20.26 -3.66 2.50
CA ALA A 120 -19.33 -3.10 1.52
C ALA A 120 -17.91 -3.06 2.07
N LEU A 121 -16.92 -2.77 1.21
CA LEU A 121 -15.54 -2.53 1.62
C LEU A 121 -15.29 -1.03 1.84
N GLY A 122 -14.55 -0.73 2.90
CA GLY A 122 -14.16 0.62 3.33
C GLY A 122 -13.29 1.35 2.32
N ASP A 123 -12.38 0.61 1.68
CA ASP A 123 -11.58 1.08 0.56
C ASP A 123 -12.30 0.66 -0.74
N PRO A 124 -12.89 1.61 -1.49
CA PRO A 124 -13.77 1.27 -2.60
C PRO A 124 -13.02 0.52 -3.71
N PRO A 125 -13.37 -0.74 -4.01
CA PRO A 125 -12.62 -1.57 -4.96
C PRO A 125 -12.53 -0.99 -6.37
N PHE A 126 -13.60 -0.31 -6.83
CA PHE A 126 -13.59 0.35 -8.14
C PHE A 126 -12.53 1.47 -8.19
N LEU A 127 -12.36 2.25 -7.13
CA LEU A 127 -11.33 3.29 -7.08
C LEU A 127 -9.91 2.70 -6.99
N ARG A 128 -9.73 1.55 -6.33
CA ARG A 128 -8.45 0.81 -6.37
C ARG A 128 -8.10 0.40 -7.80
N PHE A 129 -9.07 -0.17 -8.49
CA PHE A 129 -8.96 -0.54 -9.89
C PHE A 129 -8.64 0.67 -10.77
N TYR A 130 -9.32 1.81 -10.59
CA TYR A 130 -8.96 3.05 -11.27
C TYR A 130 -7.54 3.49 -11.03
N ASN A 131 -7.11 3.46 -9.77
CA ASN A 131 -5.75 3.86 -9.42
C ASN A 131 -4.73 3.01 -10.19
N ILE A 132 -5.01 1.72 -10.34
CA ILE A 132 -4.20 0.81 -11.14
C ILE A 132 -4.28 1.15 -12.64
N LEU A 133 -5.46 1.41 -13.19
CA LEU A 133 -5.59 1.86 -14.58
C LEU A 133 -4.79 3.13 -14.87
N PHE A 134 -4.81 4.10 -13.96
CA PHE A 134 -4.02 5.33 -14.08
C PHE A 134 -2.52 5.08 -14.01
N ILE A 135 -2.06 4.13 -13.20
CA ILE A 135 -0.65 3.68 -13.20
C ILE A 135 -0.30 3.03 -14.54
N ILE A 136 -1.25 2.37 -15.20
CA ILE A 136 -1.02 1.60 -16.43
C ILE A 136 -1.14 2.43 -17.71
N LYS A 137 -2.01 3.44 -17.74
CA LYS A 137 -2.23 4.28 -18.93
C LYS A 137 -0.93 4.88 -19.54
N PRO A 138 0.09 5.30 -18.77
CA PRO A 138 1.37 5.74 -19.34
C PRO A 138 2.18 4.63 -20.01
N PHE A 139 1.85 3.33 -19.85
CA PHE A 139 2.61 2.22 -20.42
C PHE A 139 2.45 2.07 -21.93
N ASP A 140 1.45 2.72 -22.55
CA ASP A 140 1.43 2.91 -24.00
C ASP A 140 2.72 3.57 -24.51
N PHE A 141 3.38 4.38 -23.65
CA PHE A 141 4.67 5.02 -23.94
C PHE A 141 5.86 4.04 -23.90
N ILE A 142 5.81 3.02 -23.05
CA ILE A 142 6.95 2.10 -22.82
C ILE A 142 7.09 1.09 -23.97
N THR A 143 6.00 0.75 -24.67
CA THR A 143 6.04 -0.11 -25.86
C THR A 143 6.87 0.47 -27.01
N GLY A 144 7.06 1.80 -27.04
CA GLY A 144 7.93 2.49 -28.01
C GLY A 144 9.42 2.26 -27.75
N ASP A 145 9.88 2.47 -26.52
CA ASP A 145 11.30 2.36 -26.15
C ASP A 145 11.77 0.91 -25.98
N LEU A 146 10.89 -0.01 -25.56
CA LEU A 146 11.19 -1.44 -25.41
C LEU A 146 11.58 -2.15 -26.71
N LYS A 147 11.19 -1.60 -27.86
CA LYS A 147 11.63 -2.13 -29.17
C LYS A 147 13.14 -2.05 -29.37
N THR A 148 13.86 -1.25 -28.57
CA THR A 148 15.27 -0.90 -28.83
C THR A 148 16.29 -1.43 -27.82
N ASP A 149 15.92 -1.69 -26.55
CA ASP A 149 16.87 -2.10 -25.50
C ASP A 149 16.55 -3.48 -24.90
N PHE A 150 17.09 -4.51 -25.56
CA PHE A 150 16.90 -5.93 -25.18
C PHE A 150 17.51 -6.31 -23.82
N ASN A 151 18.36 -5.48 -23.21
CA ASN A 151 18.99 -5.82 -21.94
C ASN A 151 18.07 -5.59 -20.72
N LYS A 152 16.93 -4.92 -20.93
CA LYS A 152 15.93 -4.65 -19.88
C LYS A 152 14.75 -5.62 -19.89
N ILE A 153 14.77 -6.58 -20.80
CA ILE A 153 13.67 -7.52 -21.09
C ILE A 153 13.21 -8.31 -19.87
N ASP A 154 14.13 -8.83 -19.06
CA ASP A 154 13.76 -9.65 -17.89
C ASP A 154 13.10 -8.79 -16.79
N GLN A 155 13.58 -7.56 -16.61
CA GLN A 155 12.99 -6.61 -15.66
C GLN A 155 11.58 -6.20 -16.10
N VAL A 156 11.39 -6.05 -17.40
CA VAL A 156 10.12 -5.68 -18.02
C VAL A 156 9.12 -6.83 -17.93
N ALA A 157 9.53 -8.06 -18.24
CA ALA A 157 8.68 -9.23 -18.10
C ALA A 157 8.24 -9.46 -16.65
N ALA A 158 9.17 -9.36 -15.68
CA ALA A 158 8.85 -9.46 -14.26
C ALA A 158 7.90 -8.34 -13.80
N PHE A 159 8.13 -7.11 -14.29
CA PHE A 159 7.26 -5.98 -14.02
C PHE A 159 5.85 -6.19 -14.58
N TYR A 160 5.71 -6.57 -15.85
CA TYR A 160 4.42 -6.84 -16.49
C TYR A 160 3.67 -7.96 -15.77
N GLN A 161 4.36 -9.04 -15.41
CA GLN A 161 3.75 -10.14 -14.67
C GLN A 161 3.20 -9.66 -13.33
N SER A 162 3.97 -8.87 -12.56
CA SER A 162 3.50 -8.29 -11.28
C SER A 162 2.32 -7.33 -11.47
N LEU A 163 2.36 -6.53 -12.53
CA LEU A 163 1.31 -5.57 -12.87
C LEU A 163 0.00 -6.31 -13.19
N LEU A 164 0.07 -7.31 -14.06
CA LEU A 164 -1.06 -8.15 -14.46
C LEU A 164 -1.71 -8.83 -13.25
N TYR A 165 -0.91 -9.42 -12.35
CA TYR A 165 -1.45 -10.01 -11.12
C TYR A 165 -2.18 -8.99 -10.25
N SER A 166 -1.65 -7.77 -10.14
CA SER A 166 -2.25 -6.72 -9.33
C SER A 166 -3.57 -6.23 -9.94
N VAL A 167 -3.60 -5.97 -11.25
CA VAL A 167 -4.83 -5.57 -11.97
C VAL A 167 -5.88 -6.67 -11.88
N THR A 168 -5.47 -7.92 -12.10
CA THR A 168 -6.35 -9.10 -12.03
C THR A 168 -7.11 -9.14 -10.72
N PHE A 169 -6.36 -9.12 -9.62
CA PHE A 169 -6.91 -9.31 -8.30
C PHE A 169 -7.93 -8.21 -8.00
N GLU A 170 -7.62 -6.99 -8.42
CA GLU A 170 -8.41 -5.80 -8.14
C GLU A 170 -9.63 -5.69 -9.05
N ALA A 171 -9.50 -6.09 -10.31
CA ALA A 171 -10.62 -6.22 -11.24
C ALA A 171 -11.61 -7.30 -10.77
N ILE A 172 -11.11 -8.46 -10.32
CA ILE A 172 -11.97 -9.52 -9.75
C ILE A 172 -12.65 -9.02 -8.48
N ALA A 173 -11.93 -8.31 -7.60
CA ALA A 173 -12.50 -7.73 -6.38
C ALA A 173 -13.56 -6.67 -6.70
N ALA A 174 -13.30 -5.78 -7.68
CA ALA A 174 -14.24 -4.76 -8.13
C ALA A 174 -15.49 -5.38 -8.76
N VAL A 175 -15.34 -6.35 -9.64
CA VAL A 175 -16.45 -7.09 -10.25
C VAL A 175 -17.27 -7.81 -9.18
N SER A 176 -16.62 -8.47 -8.22
CA SER A 176 -17.31 -9.15 -7.12
C SER A 176 -18.03 -8.17 -6.21
N ALA A 177 -17.50 -6.96 -6.02
CA ALA A 177 -18.19 -5.90 -5.29
C ALA A 177 -19.41 -5.38 -6.05
N VAL A 178 -19.32 -5.20 -7.38
CA VAL A 178 -20.45 -4.81 -8.22
C VAL A 178 -21.56 -5.87 -8.19
N ASP A 179 -21.22 -7.16 -8.26
CA ASP A 179 -22.18 -8.25 -8.08
C ASP A 179 -22.89 -8.16 -6.73
N MET A 180 -22.15 -7.90 -5.65
CA MET A 180 -22.74 -7.69 -4.32
C MET A 180 -23.69 -6.49 -4.31
N TYR A 181 -23.33 -5.35 -4.90
CA TYR A 181 -24.19 -4.15 -4.94
C TYR A 181 -25.46 -4.36 -5.76
N ALA A 182 -25.40 -5.10 -6.87
CA ALA A 182 -26.56 -5.37 -7.73
C ALA A 182 -27.66 -6.19 -7.03
N GLU A 183 -27.32 -6.96 -6.00
CA GLU A 183 -28.29 -7.72 -5.20
C GLU A 183 -29.10 -6.85 -4.20
N PHE A 184 -28.69 -5.60 -3.95
CA PHE A 184 -29.27 -4.74 -2.89
C PHE A 184 -30.20 -3.61 -3.36
N GLU A 185 -30.33 -3.36 -4.66
CA GLU A 185 -31.27 -2.34 -5.16
C GLU A 185 -32.67 -2.92 -5.47
N GLU A 186 -33.71 -2.14 -5.15
CA GLU A 186 -35.12 -2.60 -5.12
C GLU A 186 -35.75 -2.86 -6.51
N ASN A 187 -34.99 -2.81 -7.62
CA ASN A 187 -35.57 -2.73 -8.97
C ASN A 187 -35.05 -3.80 -9.97
N PRO A 188 -35.50 -5.07 -9.87
CA PRO A 188 -34.94 -6.26 -10.54
C PRO A 188 -34.87 -6.22 -12.09
N GLY A 189 -35.53 -5.28 -12.76
CA GLY A 189 -35.64 -5.24 -14.23
C GLY A 189 -34.38 -4.75 -14.96
N ASP A 190 -33.71 -3.72 -14.44
CA ASP A 190 -32.47 -3.16 -15.04
C ASP A 190 -31.20 -3.92 -14.61
N HIS A 191 -31.29 -4.73 -13.55
CA HIS A 191 -30.17 -5.48 -12.99
C HIS A 191 -29.76 -6.69 -13.82
N LEU A 192 -30.69 -7.35 -14.52
CA LEU A 192 -30.34 -8.54 -15.30
C LEU A 192 -29.37 -8.22 -16.45
N VAL A 193 -29.50 -7.03 -17.04
CA VAL A 193 -28.61 -6.55 -18.12
C VAL A 193 -27.23 -6.22 -17.57
N THR A 194 -27.17 -5.53 -16.43
CA THR A 194 -25.91 -5.15 -15.79
C THR A 194 -25.18 -6.37 -15.23
N HIS A 195 -25.88 -7.29 -14.56
CA HIS A 195 -25.30 -8.52 -14.01
C HIS A 195 -24.76 -9.45 -15.09
N ASN A 196 -25.51 -9.68 -16.18
CA ASN A 196 -25.00 -10.49 -17.30
C ASN A 196 -23.75 -9.87 -17.92
N LYS A 197 -23.73 -8.54 -18.07
CA LYS A 197 -22.58 -7.83 -18.65
C LYS A 197 -21.36 -7.85 -17.71
N VAL A 198 -21.58 -7.73 -16.40
CA VAL A 198 -20.54 -7.88 -15.36
C VAL A 198 -20.02 -9.32 -15.32
N PHE A 199 -20.89 -10.32 -15.45
CA PHE A 199 -20.50 -11.73 -15.53
C PHE A 199 -19.69 -12.02 -16.80
N GLU A 200 -20.11 -11.52 -17.97
CA GLU A 200 -19.35 -11.63 -19.22
C GLU A 200 -17.97 -10.97 -19.11
N LEU A 201 -17.89 -9.79 -18.49
CA LEU A 201 -16.62 -9.12 -18.21
C LEU A 201 -15.74 -9.95 -17.25
N LYS A 202 -16.33 -10.58 -16.24
CA LYS A 202 -15.62 -11.45 -15.29
C LYS A 202 -15.01 -12.67 -15.97
N GLU A 203 -15.77 -13.33 -16.82
CA GLU A 203 -15.33 -14.51 -17.57
C GLU A 203 -14.27 -14.12 -18.61
N GLY A 204 -14.48 -13.00 -19.32
CA GLY A 204 -13.50 -12.44 -20.25
C GLY A 204 -12.17 -12.15 -19.56
N LEU A 205 -12.22 -11.46 -18.42
CA LEU A 205 -11.03 -11.14 -17.64
C LEU A 205 -10.32 -12.41 -17.16
N HIS A 206 -11.03 -13.40 -16.60
CA HIS A 206 -10.41 -14.67 -16.18
C HIS A 206 -9.72 -15.40 -17.33
N LYS A 207 -10.35 -15.42 -18.51
CA LYS A 207 -9.78 -16.03 -19.71
C LYS A 207 -8.51 -15.31 -20.15
N ASP A 208 -8.56 -13.99 -20.33
CA ASP A 208 -7.42 -13.18 -20.78
C ASP A 208 -6.23 -13.37 -19.84
N LEU A 209 -6.49 -13.44 -18.53
CA LEU A 209 -5.49 -13.64 -17.51
C LEU A 209 -4.87 -15.04 -17.50
N GLY A 210 -5.69 -16.08 -17.72
CA GLY A 210 -5.19 -17.44 -17.90
C GLY A 210 -4.21 -17.52 -19.08
N GLU A 211 -4.54 -16.84 -20.18
CA GLU A 211 -3.73 -16.83 -21.38
C GLU A 211 -2.46 -15.99 -21.22
N ILE A 212 -2.55 -14.81 -20.62
CA ILE A 212 -1.40 -13.95 -20.27
C ILE A 212 -0.45 -14.66 -19.32
N ARG A 213 -0.95 -15.35 -18.30
CA ARG A 213 -0.14 -16.13 -17.35
C ARG A 213 0.59 -17.26 -18.07
N SER A 214 -0.09 -17.97 -18.96
CA SER A 214 0.52 -19.00 -19.81
C SER A 214 1.64 -18.42 -20.65
N LEU A 215 1.45 -17.22 -21.22
CA LEU A 215 2.47 -16.57 -22.02
C LEU A 215 3.67 -16.08 -21.21
N ALA A 216 3.45 -15.50 -20.04
CA ALA A 216 4.50 -15.07 -19.12
C ALA A 216 5.37 -16.27 -18.69
N GLN A 217 4.72 -17.40 -18.38
CA GLN A 217 5.42 -18.65 -18.07
C GLN A 217 6.26 -19.12 -19.26
N LYS A 218 5.68 -19.16 -20.46
CA LYS A 218 6.40 -19.49 -21.69
C LYS A 218 7.59 -18.54 -21.94
N THR A 219 7.45 -17.25 -21.70
CA THR A 219 8.55 -16.28 -21.87
C THR A 219 9.71 -16.58 -20.92
N SER A 220 9.42 -16.97 -19.67
CA SER A 220 10.45 -17.39 -18.71
C SER A 220 11.21 -18.66 -19.14
N GLU A 221 10.56 -19.53 -19.92
CA GLU A 221 11.15 -20.73 -20.49
C GLU A 221 11.94 -20.44 -21.80
N TYR A 222 11.63 -19.34 -22.50
CA TYR A 222 12.16 -18.99 -23.83
C TYR A 222 13.41 -18.10 -23.85
N SER A 223 14.23 -18.10 -22.81
CA SER A 223 15.55 -17.43 -22.78
C SER A 223 16.54 -17.84 -23.88
N VAL A 224 16.16 -18.77 -24.78
CA VAL A 224 17.08 -19.47 -25.68
C VAL A 224 17.09 -18.92 -27.12
N THR A 225 16.10 -18.14 -27.60
CA THR A 225 16.20 -17.53 -28.95
C THR A 225 15.44 -16.20 -29.12
N ARG A 226 16.14 -15.20 -29.67
CA ARG A 226 15.69 -13.80 -29.87
C ARG A 226 14.45 -13.66 -30.77
N SER A 227 14.23 -14.57 -31.73
CA SER A 227 13.08 -14.54 -32.65
C SER A 227 11.78 -14.99 -31.98
N ARG A 228 11.80 -16.12 -31.25
CA ARG A 228 10.64 -16.61 -30.48
C ARG A 228 10.24 -15.65 -29.37
N TYR A 229 11.22 -14.98 -28.77
CA TYR A 229 10.95 -13.94 -27.79
C TYR A 229 10.19 -12.75 -28.42
N ARG A 230 10.58 -12.29 -29.62
CA ARG A 230 9.86 -11.23 -30.34
C ARG A 230 8.40 -11.62 -30.62
N GLU A 231 8.17 -12.81 -31.14
CA GLU A 231 6.80 -13.33 -31.40
C GLU A 231 5.97 -13.37 -30.11
N THR A 232 6.58 -13.76 -28.98
CA THR A 232 5.88 -13.81 -27.68
C THR A 232 5.57 -12.41 -27.15
N ILE A 233 6.44 -11.42 -27.39
CA ILE A 233 6.18 -10.01 -27.04
C ILE A 233 5.07 -9.41 -27.91
N GLU A 234 5.05 -9.74 -29.21
CA GLU A 234 3.97 -9.31 -30.11
C GLU A 234 2.62 -9.90 -29.67
N ASP A 235 2.56 -11.19 -29.34
CA ASP A 235 1.33 -11.82 -28.81
C ASP A 235 0.93 -11.24 -27.43
N LEU A 236 1.89 -10.91 -26.56
CA LEU A 236 1.59 -10.18 -25.31
C LEU A 236 0.98 -8.80 -25.60
N ASN A 237 1.54 -8.04 -26.54
CA ASN A 237 1.04 -6.71 -26.87
C ASN A 237 -0.40 -6.76 -27.41
N ASP A 238 -0.70 -7.72 -28.30
CA ASP A 238 -2.05 -7.90 -28.83
C ASP A 238 -3.04 -8.24 -27.70
N ARG A 239 -2.64 -9.14 -26.78
CA ARG A 239 -3.45 -9.47 -25.60
C ARG A 239 -3.62 -8.31 -24.63
N PHE A 240 -2.60 -7.47 -24.45
CA PHE A 240 -2.71 -6.24 -23.68
C PHE A 240 -3.66 -5.25 -24.34
N ALA A 241 -3.72 -5.20 -25.67
CA ALA A 241 -4.69 -4.36 -26.37
C ALA A 241 -6.12 -4.85 -26.12
N ASP A 242 -6.37 -6.16 -26.20
CA ASP A 242 -7.67 -6.76 -25.87
C ASP A 242 -8.03 -6.53 -24.39
N PHE A 243 -7.08 -6.72 -23.48
CA PHE A 243 -7.25 -6.44 -22.07
C PHE A 243 -7.56 -4.95 -21.83
N ASN A 244 -6.81 -4.02 -22.43
CA ASN A 244 -7.08 -2.59 -22.34
C ASN A 244 -8.46 -2.23 -22.90
N ALA A 245 -8.91 -2.88 -23.98
CA ALA A 245 -10.26 -2.70 -24.50
C ALA A 245 -11.32 -3.14 -23.47
N THR A 246 -11.12 -4.28 -22.80
CA THR A 246 -11.97 -4.74 -21.69
C THR A 246 -11.94 -3.75 -20.51
N LEU A 247 -10.77 -3.24 -20.12
CA LEU A 247 -10.63 -2.25 -19.05
C LEU A 247 -11.32 -0.93 -19.41
N ASN A 248 -11.21 -0.47 -20.65
CA ASN A 248 -11.90 0.72 -21.14
C ASN A 248 -13.41 0.51 -21.17
N ALA A 249 -13.89 -0.67 -21.59
CA ALA A 249 -15.30 -1.01 -21.56
C ALA A 249 -15.85 -1.03 -20.12
N ILE A 250 -15.07 -1.53 -19.14
CA ILE A 250 -15.39 -1.39 -17.71
C ILE A 250 -15.42 0.10 -17.32
N GLY A 251 -14.45 0.88 -17.80
CA GLY A 251 -14.35 2.31 -17.56
C GLY A 251 -15.53 3.12 -18.07
N GLU A 252 -16.13 2.73 -19.19
CA GLU A 252 -17.33 3.36 -19.77
C GLU A 252 -18.59 3.18 -18.91
N PHE A 253 -18.62 2.18 -18.02
CA PHE A 253 -19.70 2.04 -17.03
C PHE A 253 -19.57 2.98 -15.86
N VAL A 254 -18.42 3.62 -15.73
CA VAL A 254 -18.16 4.51 -14.63
C VAL A 254 -18.43 5.92 -15.06
N ASP A 255 -19.21 6.55 -14.22
CA ASP A 255 -19.77 7.86 -14.46
C ASP A 255 -18.65 8.88 -14.72
N GLU A 256 -18.70 9.60 -15.85
CA GLU A 256 -17.77 10.68 -16.17
C GLU A 256 -17.68 11.71 -15.02
N ARG A 257 -18.76 11.83 -14.21
CA ARG A 257 -18.79 12.66 -13.00
C ARG A 257 -17.79 12.24 -11.92
N GLU A 258 -17.42 10.97 -11.83
CA GLU A 258 -16.41 10.47 -10.88
C GLU A 258 -14.98 10.80 -11.35
N VAL A 259 -14.74 10.76 -12.67
CA VAL A 259 -13.46 11.13 -13.27
C VAL A 259 -13.19 12.64 -13.11
N ASP A 260 -14.20 13.48 -13.34
CA ASP A 260 -14.11 14.94 -13.11
C ASP A 260 -13.89 15.31 -11.63
N GLN A 261 -14.37 14.47 -10.70
CA GLN A 261 -14.07 14.63 -9.28
C GLN A 261 -12.63 14.18 -8.98
N ALA A 262 -12.11 13.15 -9.64
CA ALA A 262 -10.74 12.69 -9.45
C ALA A 262 -9.72 13.79 -9.75
N GLU A 263 -9.90 14.55 -10.83
CA GLU A 263 -9.01 15.68 -11.14
C GLU A 263 -9.01 16.77 -10.05
N LYS A 264 -10.14 16.97 -9.37
CA LYS A 264 -10.26 17.93 -8.26
C LYS A 264 -9.66 17.41 -6.95
N PHE A 265 -9.55 16.10 -6.76
CA PHE A 265 -9.15 15.44 -5.52
C PHE A 265 -7.75 14.78 -5.58
N LYS A 266 -6.72 15.49 -6.08
CA LYS A 266 -5.35 14.95 -6.22
C LYS A 266 -5.30 13.60 -6.98
N GLY A 267 -6.25 13.35 -7.88
CA GLY A 267 -6.39 12.09 -8.61
C GLY A 267 -7.16 11.01 -7.84
N THR A 268 -7.03 9.77 -8.31
CA THR A 268 -7.67 8.58 -7.74
C THR A 268 -7.31 8.32 -6.28
N CYS A 269 -6.09 8.65 -5.86
CA CYS A 269 -5.65 8.48 -4.48
C CYS A 269 -6.47 9.32 -3.49
N GLY A 270 -6.73 10.60 -3.79
CA GLY A 270 -7.50 11.45 -2.89
C GLY A 270 -8.98 11.08 -2.87
N LEU A 271 -9.55 10.60 -3.98
CA LEU A 271 -10.89 10.00 -3.97
C LEU A 271 -10.97 8.76 -3.10
N ARG A 272 -9.95 7.88 -3.13
CA ARG A 272 -9.88 6.73 -2.21
C ARG A 272 -9.83 7.19 -0.76
N SER A 273 -8.96 8.16 -0.44
CA SER A 273 -8.88 8.76 0.90
C SER A 273 -10.22 9.32 1.37
N LEU A 274 -10.96 10.00 0.48
CA LEU A 274 -12.30 10.53 0.78
C LEU A 274 -13.31 9.39 1.04
N GLY A 275 -13.41 8.43 0.13
CA GLY A 275 -14.32 7.28 0.27
C GLY A 275 -14.04 6.46 1.53
N MET A 276 -12.78 6.28 1.88
CA MET A 276 -12.38 5.61 3.13
C MET A 276 -12.77 6.42 4.38
N ALA A 277 -12.67 7.75 4.35
CA ALA A 277 -13.13 8.59 5.46
C ALA A 277 -14.66 8.57 5.60
N GLU A 278 -15.38 8.60 4.49
CA GLU A 278 -16.83 8.45 4.47
C GLU A 278 -17.24 7.08 5.02
N ALA A 279 -16.57 6.01 4.58
CA ALA A 279 -16.76 4.65 5.11
C ALA A 279 -16.55 4.56 6.62
N ALA A 280 -15.48 5.17 7.13
CA ALA A 280 -15.19 5.23 8.55
C ALA A 280 -16.25 6.02 9.34
N ASN A 281 -16.75 7.13 8.77
CA ASN A 281 -17.83 7.91 9.36
C ASN A 281 -19.17 7.14 9.34
N LEU A 282 -19.48 6.44 8.25
CA LEU A 282 -20.70 5.63 8.07
C LEU A 282 -20.73 4.41 8.98
N ALA A 283 -19.57 3.82 9.27
CA ALA A 283 -19.45 2.72 10.23
C ALA A 283 -19.85 3.09 11.68
N ASN A 284 -20.34 4.31 11.91
CA ASN A 284 -20.76 4.86 13.21
C ASN A 284 -21.61 3.88 14.05
N ALA A 285 -21.14 3.68 15.29
CA ALA A 285 -21.66 2.90 16.43
C ALA A 285 -21.48 1.36 16.45
N PRO A 286 -20.80 0.81 17.48
CA PRO A 286 -19.48 1.17 17.99
C PRO A 286 -18.46 0.14 17.45
N LYS A 287 -17.94 0.35 16.24
CA LYS A 287 -16.78 -0.43 15.77
C LYS A 287 -15.50 0.17 16.37
N SER A 288 -15.31 -0.02 17.67
CA SER A 288 -14.00 0.16 18.29
C SER A 288 -13.01 -0.79 17.60
N GLY A 289 -11.83 -0.31 17.22
CA GLY A 289 -10.81 -1.15 16.60
C GLY A 289 -9.78 -0.37 15.81
N VAL A 290 -8.95 -1.08 15.06
CA VAL A 290 -7.87 -0.53 14.24
C VAL A 290 -8.10 -0.92 12.78
N TRP A 291 -8.21 0.08 11.91
CA TRP A 291 -8.16 -0.09 10.46
C TRP A 291 -6.82 0.49 9.96
N LYS A 292 -5.94 -0.40 9.47
CA LYS A 292 -4.66 -0.02 8.89
C LYS A 292 -4.85 0.48 7.46
N VAL A 293 -4.26 1.62 7.15
CA VAL A 293 -4.31 2.24 5.82
C VAL A 293 -2.96 2.85 5.51
N GLY A 294 -2.57 2.95 4.24
CA GLY A 294 -1.32 3.59 3.84
C GLY A 294 -1.20 5.02 4.42
N GLN A 295 -0.01 5.42 4.87
CA GLN A 295 0.21 6.74 5.48
C GLN A 295 -0.28 7.91 4.61
N ALA A 296 -0.21 7.80 3.28
CA ALA A 296 -0.70 8.82 2.37
C ALA A 296 -2.21 9.10 2.56
N HIS A 297 -3.01 8.07 2.86
CA HIS A 297 -4.43 8.23 3.16
C HIS A 297 -4.64 8.99 4.47
N ILE A 298 -3.83 8.75 5.50
CA ILE A 298 -3.88 9.53 6.74
C ILE A 298 -3.62 11.00 6.43
N ASP A 299 -2.58 11.30 5.65
CA ASP A 299 -2.20 12.67 5.30
C ASP A 299 -3.33 13.39 4.55
N ASP A 300 -4.01 12.72 3.63
CA ASP A 300 -5.18 13.26 2.92
C ASP A 300 -6.40 13.47 3.84
N MET A 301 -6.59 12.59 4.83
CA MET A 301 -7.72 12.67 5.77
C MET A 301 -7.53 13.70 6.90
N LEU A 302 -6.33 14.25 7.07
CA LEU A 302 -6.06 15.24 8.12
C LEU A 302 -6.88 16.53 7.93
N ASP A 303 -7.09 16.91 6.67
CA ASP A 303 -7.76 18.16 6.28
C ASP A 303 -9.29 18.02 6.17
N LEU A 304 -9.84 16.82 6.38
CA LEU A 304 -11.28 16.59 6.27
C LEU A 304 -12.04 17.21 7.46
N PRO A 305 -13.13 17.96 7.21
CA PRO A 305 -13.79 18.78 8.23
C PRO A 305 -14.59 17.97 9.26
N VAL A 306 -15.02 16.76 8.92
CA VAL A 306 -15.88 15.93 9.77
C VAL A 306 -15.27 14.53 9.91
N ARG A 307 -14.95 14.14 11.15
CA ARG A 307 -14.36 12.84 11.49
C ARG A 307 -14.96 12.33 12.80
N THR A 308 -15.61 11.17 12.75
CA THR A 308 -16.08 10.44 13.94
C THR A 308 -15.10 9.37 14.41
N PHE A 309 -14.04 9.15 13.64
CA PHE A 309 -12.92 8.24 13.91
C PHE A 309 -11.69 8.99 14.42
N LYS A 310 -10.73 8.24 14.96
CA LYS A 310 -9.40 8.75 15.35
C LYS A 310 -8.39 8.45 14.25
N LEU A 311 -7.62 9.45 13.82
CA LEU A 311 -6.46 9.24 12.96
C LEU A 311 -5.20 9.10 13.82
N ILE A 312 -4.35 8.13 13.47
CA ILE A 312 -3.04 7.93 14.11
C ILE A 312 -2.01 7.76 12.99
N SER A 313 -0.93 8.54 13.03
CA SER A 313 0.15 8.41 12.06
C SER A 313 0.87 7.08 12.25
N ARG A 314 1.52 6.60 11.19
CA ARG A 314 2.40 5.42 11.24
C ARG A 314 3.45 5.56 12.34
N ASP A 315 4.11 6.71 12.40
CA ASP A 315 5.23 6.91 13.31
C ASP A 315 4.77 6.94 14.78
N ASP A 316 3.61 7.54 15.08
CA ASP A 316 3.02 7.53 16.43
C ASP A 316 2.62 6.11 16.86
N TYR A 317 1.98 5.36 15.97
CA TYR A 317 1.61 3.97 16.25
C TYR A 317 2.83 3.07 16.43
N ASN A 318 3.91 3.31 15.67
CA ASN A 318 5.16 2.57 15.80
C ASN A 318 5.83 2.77 17.16
N LEU A 319 5.83 4.01 17.65
CA LEU A 319 6.35 4.34 18.98
C LEU A 319 5.54 3.62 20.06
N GLU A 320 4.22 3.64 19.94
CA GLU A 320 3.32 2.94 20.87
C GLU A 320 3.54 1.43 20.85
N LEU A 321 3.60 0.81 19.67
CA LEU A 321 3.84 -0.62 19.50
C LEU A 321 5.20 -1.04 20.08
N ALA A 322 6.24 -0.22 19.87
CA ALA A 322 7.56 -0.48 20.45
C ALA A 322 7.53 -0.41 21.98
N ALA A 323 6.86 0.58 22.56
CA ALA A 323 6.68 0.70 24.00
C ALA A 323 5.90 -0.49 24.57
N PHE A 324 4.83 -0.93 23.89
CA PHE A 324 4.08 -2.12 24.22
C PHE A 324 4.97 -3.37 24.23
N LYS A 325 5.74 -3.62 23.18
CA LYS A 325 6.64 -4.78 23.10
C LYS A 325 7.69 -4.76 24.21
N ALA A 326 8.25 -3.59 24.53
CA ALA A 326 9.22 -3.45 25.63
C ALA A 326 8.57 -3.75 26.99
N TYR A 327 7.33 -3.31 27.22
CA TYR A 327 6.60 -3.56 28.46
C TYR A 327 6.27 -5.05 28.64
N TRP A 328 5.73 -5.72 27.61
CA TRP A 328 5.26 -7.11 27.72
C TRP A 328 6.36 -8.16 27.57
N SER A 329 7.51 -7.82 26.99
CA SER A 329 8.67 -8.71 26.98
C SER A 329 9.43 -8.72 28.32
N HIS A 330 9.07 -7.86 29.28
CA HIS A 330 9.76 -7.78 30.56
C HIS A 330 9.43 -9.01 31.45
N PRO A 331 10.43 -9.83 31.84
CA PRO A 331 10.21 -11.13 32.50
C PRO A 331 9.42 -11.07 33.80
N THR A 332 9.53 -9.97 34.55
CA THR A 332 8.89 -9.80 35.86
C THR A 332 7.41 -9.44 35.79
N LEU A 333 6.90 -8.97 34.65
CA LEU A 333 5.50 -8.57 34.48
C LEU A 333 4.64 -9.71 33.92
N ASN A 334 5.25 -10.64 33.20
CA ASN A 334 4.53 -11.74 32.54
C ASN A 334 3.93 -12.75 33.54
N THR A 335 4.43 -12.81 34.78
CA THR A 335 3.89 -13.70 35.82
C THR A 335 2.61 -13.19 36.48
N GLN A 336 2.33 -11.88 36.43
CA GLN A 336 1.12 -11.29 37.03
C GLN A 336 -0.05 -11.16 36.03
N GLY A 337 0.23 -11.02 34.73
CA GLY A 337 -0.80 -10.84 33.69
C GLY A 337 -1.57 -12.12 33.30
N ALA A 338 -0.94 -13.30 33.41
CA ALA A 338 -1.52 -14.57 32.97
C ALA A 338 -2.72 -15.06 33.82
N SER A 339 -2.95 -14.50 35.00
CA SER A 339 -4.00 -14.94 35.92
C SER A 339 -5.35 -14.21 35.75
N SER A 340 -5.48 -13.28 34.80
CA SER A 340 -6.65 -12.39 34.69
C SER A 340 -7.48 -12.56 33.41
N VAL A 341 -7.18 -13.57 32.57
CA VAL A 341 -8.09 -13.94 31.48
C VAL A 341 -9.33 -14.57 32.12
N PRO A 342 -10.52 -13.94 32.01
CA PRO A 342 -11.74 -14.53 32.56
C PRO A 342 -11.96 -15.90 31.90
N PRO A 343 -12.37 -16.94 32.66
CA PRO A 343 -12.65 -18.24 32.08
C PRO A 343 -13.66 -18.07 30.95
N GLU A 344 -13.39 -18.71 29.81
CA GLU A 344 -14.35 -18.77 28.70
C GLU A 344 -15.69 -19.25 29.27
N SER A 345 -16.72 -18.41 29.13
CA SER A 345 -18.08 -18.80 29.49
C SER A 345 -18.54 -19.85 28.48
N GLU A 346 -18.61 -21.11 28.93
CA GLU A 346 -19.24 -22.23 28.21
C GLU A 346 -20.71 -21.97 27.87
#